data_AF-A0AAV7RFR5-F1
#
_entry.id   AF-A0AAV7RFR5-F1
#
_cell.length_a   1.000
_cell.length_b   1.000
_cell.length_c   1.000
_cell.angle_alpha   90.00
_cell.angle_beta   90.00
_cell.angle_gamma   90.00
#
_symmetry.space_group_name_H-M   'P 1'
#
loop_
_entity.id
_entity.type
_entity.pdbx_description
1 polymer ?
#
loop_
_entity_poly.entity_id
_entity_poly.type
_entity_poly.pdbx_seq_one_letter_code
_entity_poly.pdbx_strand_id
1 'polypeptide(L)'
;VSKRLYSMGCYEISLGDTIGVGTPGSMKNMLEAVMKDVPLSALAVHCHDTYGQALANILTAIQMGVCVVDTAVAGLGGCPYARGASGNVATEDVLYMLHGLGIN
;
A
#
# COMPACT_ATOMS: atom_id res chain seq x y z
N VAL A 1 6.64 15.00 1.13
CA VAL A 1 7.50 14.30 2.14
C VAL A 1 8.35 13.22 1.49
N SER A 2 7.78 12.34 0.66
CA SER A 2 8.49 11.25 -0.04
C SER A 2 9.76 11.71 -0.77
N LYS A 3 9.70 12.80 -1.55
CA LYS A 3 10.88 13.42 -2.19
C LYS A 3 12.02 13.70 -1.22
N ARG A 4 11.70 14.25 -0.04
CA ARG A 4 12.69 14.62 0.98
C ARG A 4 13.36 13.38 1.56
N LEU A 5 12.58 12.34 1.90
CA LEU A 5 13.11 11.07 2.39
C LEU A 5 14.02 10.42 1.34
N TYR A 6 13.59 10.37 0.09
CA TYR A 6 14.40 9.85 -1.02
C TYR A 6 15.70 10.65 -1.19
N SER A 7 15.63 11.98 -1.15
CA SER A 7 16.80 12.87 -1.24
C SER A 7 17.75 12.75 -0.04
N MET A 8 17.27 12.25 1.10
CA MET A 8 18.09 11.95 2.28
C MET A 8 18.79 10.59 2.21
N GLY A 9 18.56 9.82 1.14
CA GLY A 9 19.23 8.53 0.88
C GLY A 9 18.39 7.29 1.20
N CYS A 10 17.08 7.42 1.48
CA CYS A 10 16.20 6.26 1.54
C CYS A 10 16.13 5.59 0.16
N TYR A 11 16.46 4.30 0.08
CA TYR A 11 16.43 3.54 -1.18
C TYR A 11 15.00 3.25 -1.66
N GLU A 12 14.04 3.19 -0.72
CA GLU A 12 12.63 2.92 -0.96
C GLU A 12 11.75 3.72 0.01
N ILE A 13 10.57 4.13 -0.45
CA ILE A 13 9.56 4.84 0.33
C ILE A 13 8.25 4.05 0.30
N SER A 14 7.85 3.50 1.44
CA SER A 14 6.52 2.90 1.60
C SER A 14 5.47 3.96 1.92
N LEU A 15 4.41 4.00 1.10
CA LEU A 15 3.32 4.96 1.19
C LEU A 15 2.16 4.34 1.98
N GLY A 16 2.00 4.78 3.23
CA GLY A 16 1.07 4.19 4.18
C GLY A 16 -0.32 4.84 4.21
N ASP A 17 -1.36 4.03 4.01
CA ASP A 17 -2.74 4.32 4.46
C ASP A 17 -2.97 3.71 5.84
N THR A 18 -2.49 4.42 6.87
CA THR A 18 -2.39 3.93 8.25
C THR A 18 -3.75 3.77 8.96
N ILE A 19 -4.82 4.35 8.41
CA ILE A 19 -6.17 4.26 8.98
C ILE A 19 -7.17 3.56 8.04
N GLY A 20 -6.72 3.12 6.87
CA GLY A 20 -7.51 2.32 5.93
C GLY A 20 -8.66 3.08 5.27
N VAL A 21 -8.60 4.41 5.20
CA VAL A 21 -9.67 5.25 4.62
C VAL A 21 -9.45 5.54 3.14
N GLY A 22 -8.30 5.14 2.61
CA GLY A 22 -7.96 5.26 1.20
C GLY A 22 -8.95 4.48 0.34
N THR A 23 -9.28 5.06 -0.80
CA THR A 23 -10.05 4.43 -1.88
C THR A 23 -9.22 4.40 -3.16
N PRO A 24 -9.59 3.56 -4.16
CA PRO A 24 -8.85 3.45 -5.42
C PRO A 24 -8.58 4.80 -6.10
N GLY A 25 -9.57 5.70 -6.12
CA GLY A 25 -9.41 7.04 -6.68
C GLY A 25 -8.37 7.89 -5.93
N SER A 26 -8.38 7.85 -4.60
CA SER A 26 -7.40 8.58 -3.79
C SER A 26 -6.00 7.97 -3.88
N MET A 27 -5.88 6.63 -3.96
CA MET A 27 -4.62 5.92 -4.15
C MET A 27 -3.98 6.34 -5.47
N LYS A 28 -4.77 6.33 -6.56
CA LYS A 28 -4.31 6.78 -7.87
C LYS A 28 -3.79 8.21 -7.84
N ASN A 29 -4.59 9.14 -7.32
CA ASN A 29 -4.21 10.56 -7.27
C ASN A 29 -2.94 10.78 -6.42
N MET A 30 -2.79 10.03 -5.32
CA MET A 30 -1.62 10.08 -4.46
C MET A 30 -0.36 9.57 -5.18
N LEU A 31 -0.45 8.42 -5.85
CA LEU A 31 0.66 7.85 -6.63
C LEU A 31 1.07 8.77 -7.79
N GLU A 32 0.11 9.31 -8.55
CA GLU A 32 0.39 10.29 -9.62
C GLU A 32 1.14 11.53 -9.11
N ALA A 33 0.86 11.96 -7.88
CA ALA A 33 1.58 13.07 -7.26
C ALA A 33 3.01 12.67 -6.85
N VAL A 34 3.19 11.51 -6.22
CA VAL A 34 4.50 11.05 -5.72
C VAL A 34 5.45 10.68 -6.86
N MET A 35 4.94 10.05 -7.92
CA MET A 35 5.73 9.60 -9.09
C MET A 35 6.35 10.76 -9.89
N LYS A 36 5.94 12.01 -9.65
CA LYS A 36 6.58 13.20 -10.23
C LYS A 36 7.97 13.48 -9.65
N ASP A 37 8.22 13.02 -8.43
CA ASP A 37 9.42 13.36 -7.66
C ASP A 37 10.24 12.14 -7.22
N VAL A 38 9.65 10.94 -7.16
CA VAL A 38 10.30 9.70 -6.72
C VAL A 38 10.12 8.63 -7.80
N PRO A 39 11.20 7.94 -8.23
CA PRO A 39 11.08 6.90 -9.24
C PRO A 39 10.21 5.75 -8.74
N LEU A 40 9.41 5.18 -9.63
CA LEU A 40 8.47 4.10 -9.32
C LEU A 40 9.17 2.87 -8.69
N SER A 41 10.40 2.58 -9.11
CA SER A 41 11.22 1.49 -8.56
C SER A 41 11.65 1.68 -7.10
N ALA A 42 11.42 2.86 -6.53
CA ALA A 42 11.69 3.18 -5.12
C ALA A 42 10.40 3.39 -4.31
N LEU A 43 9.25 2.94 -4.83
CA LEU A 43 7.95 3.07 -4.16
C LEU A 43 7.39 1.71 -3.76
N ALA A 44 6.87 1.67 -2.54
CA ALA A 44 6.04 0.59 -2.01
C ALA A 44 4.70 1.17 -1.50
N VAL A 45 3.69 0.32 -1.32
CA VAL A 45 2.42 0.72 -0.68
C VAL A 45 2.15 -0.12 0.55
N HIS A 46 1.63 0.52 1.60
CA HIS A 46 1.19 -0.12 2.84
C HIS A 46 -0.26 0.25 3.10
N CYS A 47 -1.18 -0.70 2.89
CA CYS A 47 -2.62 -0.43 3.01
C CYS A 47 -3.20 -1.18 4.21
N HIS A 48 -3.82 -0.43 5.13
CA HIS A 48 -4.66 -1.04 6.16
C HIS A 48 -6.02 -1.42 5.59
N ASP A 49 -6.58 -2.52 6.08
CA ASP A 49 -7.87 -3.06 5.63
C ASP A 49 -9.03 -2.74 6.58
N THR A 50 -8.90 -1.64 7.33
CA THR A 50 -9.88 -1.23 8.35
C THR A 50 -11.30 -1.05 7.79
N TYR A 51 -11.41 -0.64 6.53
CA TYR A 51 -12.67 -0.45 5.81
C TYR A 51 -12.80 -1.37 4.58
N GLY A 52 -12.06 -2.47 4.52
CA GLY A 52 -12.12 -3.44 3.41
C GLY A 52 -11.64 -2.90 2.06
N GLN A 53 -10.80 -1.86 2.07
CA GLN A 53 -10.32 -1.19 0.86
C GLN A 53 -8.92 -1.63 0.43
N ALA A 54 -8.20 -2.40 1.24
CA ALA A 54 -6.77 -2.60 1.03
C ALA A 54 -6.48 -3.31 -0.30
N LEU A 55 -7.18 -4.41 -0.61
CA LEU A 55 -6.97 -5.13 -1.88
C LEU A 55 -7.29 -4.26 -3.11
N ALA A 56 -8.36 -3.46 -3.05
CA ALA A 56 -8.72 -2.57 -4.15
C ALA A 56 -7.67 -1.46 -4.36
N ASN A 57 -7.12 -0.92 -3.27
CA ASN A 57 -6.04 0.06 -3.31
C ASN A 57 -4.74 -0.55 -3.83
N ILE A 58 -4.38 -1.76 -3.38
CA ILE A 58 -3.20 -2.50 -3.83
C ILE A 58 -3.30 -2.83 -5.32
N LEU A 59 -4.45 -3.32 -5.79
CA LEU A 59 -4.69 -3.57 -7.21
C LEU A 59 -4.49 -2.29 -8.03
N THR A 60 -4.98 -1.16 -7.54
CA THR A 60 -4.78 0.14 -8.19
C THR A 60 -3.30 0.51 -8.25
N ALA A 61 -2.55 0.30 -7.17
CA ALA A 61 -1.11 0.57 -7.13
C ALA A 61 -0.33 -0.33 -8.11
N ILE A 62 -0.66 -1.63 -8.18
CA ILE A 62 -0.07 -2.58 -9.13
C ILE A 62 -0.38 -2.17 -10.58
N GLN A 63 -1.61 -1.74 -10.87
CA GLN A 63 -1.99 -1.23 -12.20
C GLN A 63 -1.21 0.05 -12.59
N MET A 64 -0.73 0.80 -11.60
CA MET A 64 0.15 1.96 -11.80
C MET A 64 1.64 1.58 -11.84
N GLY A 65 1.96 0.30 -11.70
CA GLY A 65 3.31 -0.27 -11.82
C GLY A 65 4.10 -0.34 -10.50
N VAL A 66 3.44 -0.17 -9.34
CA VAL A 66 4.08 -0.48 -8.05
C VAL A 66 4.26 -1.99 -7.93
N CYS A 67 5.46 -2.43 -7.57
CA CYS A 67 5.81 -3.85 -7.48
C CYS A 67 6.10 -4.33 -6.04
N VAL A 68 6.04 -3.44 -5.04
CA VAL A 68 6.30 -3.75 -3.64
C VAL A 68 5.09 -3.37 -2.79
N VAL A 69 4.59 -4.32 -2.01
CA VAL A 69 3.38 -4.19 -1.19
C VAL A 69 3.66 -4.73 0.20
N ASP A 70 3.45 -3.90 1.21
CA ASP A 70 3.56 -4.29 2.61
C ASP A 70 2.27 -4.97 3.08
N THR A 71 2.42 -6.08 3.80
CA THR A 71 1.31 -6.91 4.31
C THR A 71 1.66 -7.48 5.69
N ALA A 72 0.69 -8.10 6.36
CA ALA A 72 0.95 -8.86 7.58
C ALA A 72 0.30 -10.25 7.54
N VAL A 73 1.04 -11.27 7.97
CA VAL A 73 0.54 -12.66 8.03
C VAL A 73 -0.74 -12.71 8.87
N ALA A 74 -1.76 -13.40 8.37
CA ALA A 74 -3.09 -13.49 8.98
C ALA A 74 -3.73 -12.13 9.34
N GLY A 75 -3.32 -11.04 8.67
CA GLY A 75 -3.79 -9.69 8.96
C GLY A 75 -3.30 -9.15 10.32
N LEU A 76 -2.19 -9.68 10.86
CA LEU A 76 -1.69 -9.28 12.17
C LEU A 76 -1.44 -7.78 12.26
N GLY A 77 -1.83 -7.21 13.39
CA GLY A 77 -1.71 -5.78 13.67
C GLY A 77 -3.04 -5.20 14.10
N GLY A 78 -3.12 -3.87 14.06
CA GLY A 78 -4.26 -3.11 14.54
C GLY A 78 -3.81 -1.74 15.00
N CYS A 79 -4.70 -0.75 14.90
CA CYS A 79 -4.39 0.58 15.37
C CYS A 79 -4.70 0.66 16.87
N PRO A 80 -3.72 0.96 17.75
CA PRO A 80 -3.99 1.12 19.19
C PRO A 80 -4.98 2.26 19.47
N TYR A 81 -5.18 3.17 18.50
CA TYR A 81 -6.12 4.29 18.56
C TYR A 81 -7.50 3.97 17.94
N ALA A 82 -7.67 2.85 17.22
CA ALA A 82 -8.96 2.44 16.64
C ALA A 82 -9.33 1.02 17.11
N ARG A 83 -10.08 0.94 18.22
CA ARG A 83 -10.55 -0.34 18.78
C ARG A 83 -11.36 -1.10 17.72
N GLY A 84 -10.91 -2.30 17.36
CA GLY A 84 -11.60 -3.18 16.42
C GLY A 84 -11.28 -2.96 14.95
N ALA A 85 -10.36 -2.03 14.63
CA ALA A 85 -9.80 -1.97 13.28
C ALA A 85 -9.02 -3.26 13.00
N SER A 86 -9.35 -3.93 11.89
CA SER A 86 -8.65 -5.13 11.40
C SER A 86 -7.14 -4.92 11.30
N GLY A 87 -6.71 -3.68 10.97
CA GLY A 87 -5.31 -3.31 10.88
C GLY A 87 -4.76 -3.52 9.49
N ASN A 88 -3.70 -4.32 9.37
CA ASN A 88 -3.03 -4.58 8.10
C ASN A 88 -3.87 -5.49 7.19
N VAL A 89 -3.63 -5.41 5.89
CA VAL A 89 -4.10 -6.44 4.95
C VAL A 89 -3.40 -7.77 5.21
N ALA A 90 -4.12 -8.88 5.08
CA ALA A 90 -3.56 -10.22 5.22
C ALA A 90 -2.65 -10.55 4.03
N THR A 91 -1.45 -11.06 4.32
CA THR A 91 -0.49 -11.50 3.29
C THR A 91 -1.10 -12.56 2.36
N GLU A 92 -1.90 -13.45 2.92
CA GLU A 92 -2.56 -14.56 2.23
C GLU A 92 -3.57 -14.06 1.20
N ASP A 93 -4.33 -13.02 1.54
CA ASP A 93 -5.34 -12.44 0.64
C ASP A 93 -4.67 -11.72 -0.54
N VAL A 94 -3.56 -11.03 -0.28
CA VAL A 94 -2.76 -10.39 -1.34
C VAL A 94 -2.14 -11.45 -2.25
N LEU A 95 -1.53 -12.51 -1.70
CA LEU A 95 -1.01 -13.62 -2.50
C LEU A 95 -2.10 -14.30 -3.34
N TYR A 96 -3.27 -14.54 -2.75
CA TYR A 96 -4.41 -15.12 -3.46
C TYR A 96 -4.81 -14.25 -4.66
N MET A 97 -4.90 -12.93 -4.47
CA MET A 97 -5.16 -11.99 -5.56
C MET A 97 -4.06 -12.00 -6.62
N LEU A 98 -2.79 -11.93 -6.23
CA LEU A 98 -1.65 -11.91 -7.15
C LEU A 98 -1.58 -13.18 -8.01
N HIS A 99 -1.71 -14.36 -7.39
CA HIS A 99 -1.79 -15.63 -8.11
C HIS A 99 -2.97 -15.67 -9.07
N GLY A 100 -4.15 -15.17 -8.65
CA GLY A 100 -5.33 -15.08 -9.51
C GLY A 100 -5.16 -14.14 -10.72
N LEU A 101 -4.30 -13.14 -10.59
CA LEU A 101 -3.91 -12.23 -11.68
C LEU A 101 -2.77 -12.77 -12.55
N GLY A 102 -2.17 -13.91 -12.20
CA GLY A 102 -1.02 -14.48 -12.89
C GLY A 102 0.31 -13.77 -12.60
N ILE A 103 0.39 -13.05 -11.48
CA ILE A 103 1.61 -12.38 -11.00
C ILE A 103 2.28 -13.34 -10.00
N ASN A 104 3.50 -13.79 -10.31
CA ASN A 104 4.29 -14.73 -9.50
C ASN A 104 5.63 -14.12 -9.08
#